data_AF-A0A957S175-F1
#
_entry.id   AF-A0A957S175-F1
#
_cell.length_a   1.000
_cell.length_b   1.000
_cell.length_c   1.000
_cell.angle_alpha   90.00
_cell.angle_beta   90.00
_cell.angle_gamma   90.00
#
_symmetry.space_group_name_H-M   'P 1'
#
loop_
_entity.id
_entity.type
_entity.pdbx_description
1 polymer ?
#
loop_
_entity_poly.entity_id
_entity_poly.type
_entity_poly.pdbx_seq_one_letter_code
_entity_poly.pdbx_strand_id
1 'polypeptide(L)' 'MTTITVKNIPDELYARLKVHAEANRRSINSEIIVCIERAVMSRAKPVDELVRQARELRNLTQEHPINDEQLAHAIEAGRP' A
#
# COMPACT_ATOMS: atom_id res chain seq x y z
N MET A 1 16.62 20.90 8.99
CA MET A 1 16.04 19.57 9.24
C MET A 1 14.85 19.75 10.16
N THR A 2 13.69 19.25 9.79
CA THR A 2 12.51 19.30 10.66
C THR A 2 12.52 18.06 11.53
N THR A 3 12.57 18.25 12.85
CA THR A 3 12.51 17.17 13.83
C THR A 3 11.15 17.18 14.50
N ILE A 4 10.54 16.01 14.61
CA ILE A 4 9.27 15.82 15.31
C ILE A 4 9.54 14.81 16.42
N THR A 5 9.24 15.19 17.66
CA THR A 5 9.31 14.29 18.81
C THR A 5 7.92 13.83 19.16
N VAL A 6 7.68 12.52 19.05
CA VAL A 6 6.44 11.89 19.49
C VAL A 6 6.64 11.41 20.92
N LYS A 7 5.87 11.92 21.86
CA LYS A 7 5.89 11.53 23.28
C LYS A 7 4.67 10.67 23.61
N ASN A 8 4.78 9.84 24.65
CA ASN A 8 3.70 9.00 25.17
C ASN A 8 3.10 8.04 24.12
N ILE A 9 3.95 7.38 23.33
CA ILE A 9 3.49 6.30 22.45
C ILE A 9 3.12 5.10 23.34
N PRO A 10 1.89 4.56 23.24
CA PRO A 10 1.52 3.35 23.97
C PRO A 10 2.45 2.18 23.62
N ASP A 11 2.86 1.39 24.61
CA ASP A 11 3.82 0.30 24.41
C ASP A 11 3.37 -0.70 23.34
N GLU A 12 2.07 -1.00 23.30
CA GLU A 12 1.47 -1.86 22.28
C GLU A 12 1.64 -1.28 20.86
N LEU A 13 1.45 0.04 20.71
CA LEU A 13 1.62 0.72 19.44
C LEU A 13 3.08 0.72 19.01
N TYR A 14 4.00 0.95 19.95
CA TYR A 14 5.44 0.89 19.69
C TYR A 14 5.88 -0.52 19.27
N ALA A 15 5.37 -1.56 19.93
CA ALA A 15 5.66 -2.95 19.59
C ALA A 15 5.20 -3.29 18.17
N ARG A 16 3.97 -2.89 17.80
CA ARG A 16 3.48 -3.04 16.42
C ARG A 16 4.37 -2.30 15.44
N LEU A 17 4.73 -1.06 15.74
CA LEU A 17 5.57 -0.26 14.87
C LEU A 17 6.95 -0.90 14.63
N LYS A 18 7.53 -1.53 15.66
CA LYS A 18 8.80 -2.26 15.56
C LYS A 18 8.70 -3.47 14.64
N VAL A 19 7.64 -4.28 14.76
CA VAL A 19 7.40 -5.43 13.87
C VAL A 19 7.29 -4.97 12.41
N HIS A 20 6.55 -3.89 12.16
CA HIS A 20 6.41 -3.31 10.82
C HIS A 20 7.75 -2.79 10.28
N ALA A 21 8.54 -2.10 11.11
CA ALA A 21 9.86 -1.60 10.73
C ALA A 21 10.82 -2.74 10.35
N GLU A 22 10.85 -3.83 11.12
CA GLU A 22 11.64 -5.02 10.83
C GLU A 22 11.20 -5.70 9.52
N ALA A 23 9.89 -5.90 9.33
CA ALA A 23 9.34 -6.47 8.10
C ALA A 23 9.69 -5.63 6.85
N ASN A 24 9.69 -4.31 6.98
CA ASN A 24 10.05 -3.37 5.91
C ASN A 24 11.57 -3.15 5.78
N ARG A 25 12.40 -3.77 6.63
CA ARG A 25 13.86 -3.56 6.71
C ARG A 25 14.25 -2.08 6.86
N ARG A 26 13.54 -1.37 7.74
CA ARG A 26 13.71 0.07 7.99
C ARG A 26 13.91 0.36 9.47
N SER A 27 14.53 1.50 9.77
CA SER A 27 14.56 2.01 11.14
C SER A 27 13.16 2.43 11.60
N ILE A 28 12.92 2.41 12.91
CA ILE A 28 11.65 2.90 13.49
C ILE A 28 11.36 4.33 13.05
N ASN A 29 12.37 5.20 13.04
CA ASN A 29 12.20 6.60 12.63
C ASN A 29 11.73 6.70 11.16
N SER A 30 12.33 5.89 10.27
CA SER A 30 11.91 5.81 8.87
C SER A 30 10.48 5.27 8.73
N GLU A 31 10.08 4.30 9.55
CA GLU A 31 8.72 3.76 9.55
C GLU A 31 7.70 4.80 10.03
N ILE A 32 8.02 5.60 11.06
CA ILE A 32 7.19 6.72 11.52
C ILE A 32 6.97 7.72 10.39
N ILE A 33 8.04 8.09 9.68
CA ILE A 33 7.96 9.03 8.55
C ILE A 33 7.03 8.46 7.47
N VAL A 34 7.17 7.19 7.11
CA VAL A 34 6.31 6.53 6.10
C VAL A 34 4.85 6.46 6.58
N CYS A 35 4.62 6.21 7.86
CA CYS A 35 3.27 6.22 8.42
C CYS A 35 2.63 7.62 8.36
N ILE A 36 3.39 8.67 8.68
CA ILE A 36 2.92 10.06 8.57
C ILE A 36 2.69 10.43 7.10
N GLU A 37 3.62 10.08 6.22
CA GLU A 37 3.52 10.31 4.77
C GLU A 37 2.27 9.63 4.22
N ARG A 38 2.04 8.36 4.55
CA ARG A 38 0.83 7.64 4.17
C ARG A 38 -0.41 8.30 4.74
N ALA A 39 -0.44 8.71 6.00
CA ALA A 39 -1.63 9.35 6.58
C ALA A 39 -1.95 10.70 5.92
N VAL A 40 -0.92 11.50 5.59
CA VAL A 40 -1.07 12.82 4.97
C VAL A 40 -1.32 12.73 3.46
N MET A 41 -0.68 11.79 2.76
CA MET A 41 -0.89 11.55 1.33
C MET A 41 -2.12 10.68 1.03
N SER A 42 -2.60 9.91 2.02
CA SER A 42 -3.90 9.21 1.99
C SER A 42 -5.07 10.19 2.08
N ARG A 43 -4.82 11.50 2.16
CA ARG A 43 -5.86 12.49 1.87
C ARG A 43 -6.26 12.29 0.41
N ALA A 44 -7.36 11.54 0.27
CA ALA A 44 -7.95 10.97 -0.93
C ALA A 44 -7.34 11.48 -2.22
N LYS A 45 -6.74 10.58 -3.03
CA LYS A 45 -6.74 10.82 -4.47
C LYS A 45 -8.17 11.24 -4.82
N PRO A 46 -8.38 12.42 -5.43
CA PRO A 46 -9.73 12.86 -5.75
C PRO A 46 -10.41 11.71 -6.50
N VAL A 47 -11.68 11.43 -6.16
CA VAL A 47 -12.41 10.28 -6.71
C VAL A 47 -12.30 10.25 -8.23
N ASP A 48 -12.29 11.41 -8.86
CA ASP A 48 -12.09 11.58 -10.30
C ASP A 48 -10.75 11.04 -10.81
N GLU A 49 -9.66 11.23 -10.07
CA GLU A 49 -8.34 10.71 -10.43
C GLU A 49 -8.29 9.19 -10.29
N LEU A 50 -8.96 8.64 -9.28
CA LEU A 50 -9.08 7.19 -9.10
C LEU A 50 -9.93 6.57 -10.22
N VAL A 51 -11.04 7.22 -10.60
CA VAL A 51 -11.89 6.82 -11.71
C VAL A 51 -11.14 6.93 -13.05
N ARG A 52 -10.34 7.98 -13.25
CA ARG A 52 -9.49 8.17 -14.43
C ARG A 52 -8.47 7.04 -14.56
N GLN A 53 -7.72 6.75 -13.50
CA GLN A 53 -6.75 5.64 -13.46
C GLN A 53 -7.42 4.29 -13.72
N ALA A 54 -8.61 4.05 -13.13
CA ALA A 54 -9.36 2.82 -13.37
C ALA A 54 -9.82 2.69 -14.83
N ARG A 55 -10.23 3.79 -15.49
CA ARG A 55 -10.58 3.79 -16.91
C ARG A 55 -9.36 3.53 -17.80
N GLU A 56 -8.22 4.14 -17.50
CA GLU A 56 -6.97 3.90 -18.24
C GLU A 56 -6.52 2.44 -18.14
N LEU A 57 -6.54 1.86 -16.94
CA LEU A 57 -6.22 0.45 -16.73
C LEU A 57 -7.17 -0.49 -17.49
N ARG A 58 -8.47 -0.17 -17.50
CA ARG A 58 -9.44 -0.92 -18.32
C ARG A 58 -9.12 -0.81 -19.79
N ASN A 59 -8.82 0.39 -20.31
CA ASN A 59 -8.46 0.57 -21.72
C ASN A 59 -7.24 -0.28 -22.13
N LEU A 60 -6.22 -0.36 -21.28
CA LEU A 60 -5.04 -1.20 -21.54
C LEU A 60 -5.36 -2.69 -21.60
N THR A 61 -6.44 -3.13 -20.96
CA THR A 61 -6.86 -4.55 -20.88
C THR A 61 -8.08 -4.86 -21.74
N GLN A 62 -8.66 -3.88 -22.44
CA GLN A 62 -9.83 -4.05 -23.33
C GLN A 62 -9.57 -5.09 -24.43
N GLU A 63 -8.36 -5.11 -24.99
CA GLU A 63 -8.01 -6.01 -26.10
C GLU A 63 -7.72 -7.45 -25.65
N HIS A 64 -7.56 -7.68 -24.35
CA HIS A 64 -7.19 -8.97 -23.78
C HIS A 64 -8.06 -9.30 -22.55
N PRO A 65 -9.39 -9.44 -22.71
CA PRO A 65 -10.24 -9.85 -21.61
C PRO A 65 -9.91 -11.28 -21.21
N ILE A 66 -9.54 -11.46 -19.94
CA ILE A 66 -9.34 -12.78 -19.34
C ILE A 66 -10.70 -13.27 -18.86
N ASN A 67 -11.12 -14.45 -19.34
CA ASN A 67 -12.34 -15.08 -18.84
C ASN A 67 -12.08 -15.84 -17.53
N ASP A 68 -13.14 -16.19 -16.81
CA ASP A 68 -13.02 -16.86 -15.50
C ASP A 68 -12.23 -18.17 -15.56
N GLU A 69 -12.32 -18.89 -16.69
CA GLU A 69 -11.62 -20.16 -16.93
C GLU A 69 -10.10 -19.97 -17.10
N GLN A 70 -9.69 -18.96 -17.87
CA GLN A 70 -8.29 -18.57 -18.03
C GLN A 70 -7.69 -18.05 -16.72
N LEU A 71 -8.48 -17.32 -15.93
CA LEU A 71 -8.07 -16.87 -14.60
C LEU A 71 -7.87 -18.05 -13.65
N ALA A 72 -8.80 -19.00 -13.62
CA ALA A 72 -8.67 -20.22 -12.81
C ALA A 72 -7.44 -21.03 -13.19
N HIS A 73 -7.21 -21.25 -14.49
CA HIS A 73 -6.03 -21.94 -15.00
C HIS A 73 -4.72 -21.21 -14.64
N ALA A 74 -4.70 -19.87 -14.68
CA ALA A 74 -3.52 -19.09 -14.29
C ALA A 74 -3.23 -19.18 -12.78
N ILE A 75 -4.27 -19.23 -11.94
CA ILE A 75 -4.13 -19.42 -10.49
C ILE A 75 -3.57 -20.81 -10.17
N GLU A 76 -4.08 -21.86 -10.84
CA GLU A 76 -3.60 -23.24 -10.66
C GLU A 76 -2.17 -23.41 -11.16
N ALA A 77 -1.84 -22.86 -12.34
CA ALA A 77 -0.49 -22.94 -12.90
C ALA A 77 0.57 -22.18 -12.08
N GLY A 78 0.18 -21.17 -11.31
CA GLY A 78 1.07 -20.35 -10.46
C GLY A 78 1.24 -20.84 -9.03
N ARG A 79 0.55 -21.91 -8.62
CA ARG A 79 0.70 -22.55 -7.29
C ARG A 79 1.49 -23.86 -7.43
N PRO A 80 2.83 -23.84 -7.30
CA PRO A 80 3.57 -25.05 -6.93
C PRO A 80 3.20 -25.50 -5.50
#